data_AF-A0A959SS37-F1
#
_entry.id   AF-A0A959SS37-F1
#
_cell.length_a   1.000
_cell.length_b   1.000
_cell.length_c   1.000
_cell.angle_alpha   90.00
_cell.angle_beta   90.00
_cell.angle_gamma   90.00
#
_symmetry.space_group_name_H-M   'P 1'
#
loop_
_entity.id
_entity.type
_entity.pdbx_description
1 polymer ?
#
loop_
_entity_poly.entity_id
_entity_poly.type
_entity_poly.pdbx_seq_one_letter_code
_entity_poly.pdbx_strand_id
1 'polypeptide(L)'
;MRLPGILVWWVSFVMPVAGMAQAPLQGRVVDARTLEPLPYASVITAKDGQGVITNEEGTFRIPAVAEEDTLVFSYLGYRSLRMSAMQVRTLHEVRLQPSTTELSAVQVVGRNDAMYDLVIAAGKHLRKAGRYEGKTYYQLETRTLDLPVEGVECFYNGRFNGADIEALDLKQGRIGLLPVQGRYMVNLNTSRAFMLLHPAERNSAFPATPLQYRSRKALRKAYGLTVVATIHAPRELVQVSFTPKDTGGAFFSGKLWIETATSTVRGMELECDRCTRHPFLPMGPADELRDLSIHYHQTFATWEGRPVMNTVALEYAYTYHNGPGATRLAERDPAFRNDWRFRTKGILHLYAPGEKFILPLFRYDAGQMDYRKVLSMPYDSAFWANAPSLVRTDRQQRDEALFASEGLLLGSRQLDPTGTARRGFFESNYAFWSADKRIRLKNMVDSAAAAPRPATAEGATASASRLNLVAQLYLNVDRTPEGYRTFSATVFDGFSSWCHLADKASADLLLNLFFDLCEMERRRMQAALDVPGLSLARIRAIHAEAETAMERNTNAFLKEAHYGKDLEALKRWDDRVKQALGVDNFKLLDFPGTGE
;
A
#
# COMPACT_ATOMS: atom_id res chain seq x y z
N MET A 1 15.34 -6.89 81.74
CA MET A 1 15.06 -5.79 80.77
C MET A 1 15.77 -6.13 79.46
N ARG A 2 15.02 -6.40 78.39
CA ARG A 2 15.56 -6.67 77.05
C ARG A 2 15.62 -5.35 76.27
N LEU A 3 16.76 -5.03 75.67
CA LEU A 3 16.96 -3.90 74.75
C LEU A 3 16.08 -4.08 73.50
N PRO A 4 15.47 -3.02 72.94
CA PRO A 4 14.72 -3.12 71.69
C PRO A 4 15.69 -3.12 70.50
N GLY A 5 15.53 -4.10 69.61
CA GLY A 5 16.30 -4.23 68.37
C GLY A 5 15.91 -3.15 67.35
N ILE A 6 16.91 -2.54 66.72
CA ILE A 6 16.74 -1.60 65.61
C ILE A 6 16.56 -2.41 64.32
N LEU A 7 15.41 -2.25 63.67
CA LEU A 7 15.12 -2.83 62.36
C LEU A 7 15.65 -1.89 61.27
N VAL A 8 16.65 -2.31 60.50
CA VAL A 8 17.15 -1.56 59.34
C VAL A 8 16.36 -1.99 58.10
N TRP A 9 15.57 -1.08 57.55
CA TRP A 9 14.89 -1.27 56.25
C TRP A 9 15.83 -0.90 55.11
N TRP A 10 16.22 -1.89 54.30
CA TRP A 10 16.86 -1.65 53.01
C TRP A 10 15.80 -1.29 51.97
N VAL A 11 15.68 0.01 51.65
CA VAL A 11 14.91 0.47 50.49
C VAL A 11 15.84 0.43 49.28
N SER A 12 15.66 -0.58 48.43
CA SER A 12 16.36 -0.67 47.14
C SER A 12 15.75 0.36 46.19
N PHE A 13 16.48 1.46 45.94
CA PHE A 13 16.10 2.49 44.98
C PHE A 13 16.39 1.97 43.57
N VAL A 14 15.38 1.37 42.93
CA VAL A 14 15.46 1.01 41.51
C VAL A 14 15.34 2.30 40.70
N MET A 15 16.47 2.86 40.25
CA MET A 15 16.45 3.92 39.25
C MET A 15 15.83 3.37 37.95
N PRO A 16 14.86 4.08 37.35
CA PRO A 16 14.41 3.74 36.01
C PRO A 16 15.58 3.94 35.06
N VAL A 17 16.07 2.87 34.44
CA VAL A 17 16.97 2.98 33.30
C VAL A 17 16.14 3.56 32.16
N ALA A 18 16.25 4.86 31.93
CA ALA A 18 15.77 5.46 30.70
C ALA A 18 16.61 4.85 29.56
N GLY A 19 16.02 3.91 28.81
CA GLY A 19 16.65 3.38 27.61
C GLY A 19 16.96 4.54 26.67
N MET A 20 18.24 4.77 26.38
CA MET A 20 18.66 5.73 25.37
C MET A 20 18.24 5.19 24.01
N ALA A 21 17.06 5.57 23.53
CA ALA A 21 16.73 5.42 22.13
C ALA A 21 17.70 6.28 21.31
N GLN A 22 18.45 5.66 20.39
CA GLN A 22 19.35 6.39 19.51
C GLN A 22 18.54 7.42 18.71
N ALA A 23 19.01 8.67 18.66
CA ALA A 23 18.35 9.70 17.87
C ALA A 23 18.30 9.29 16.39
N PRO A 24 17.21 9.56 15.66
CA PRO A 24 17.13 9.26 14.24
C PRO A 24 18.23 10.01 13.47
N LEU A 25 18.85 9.35 12.49
CA LEU A 25 19.75 10.01 11.56
C LEU A 25 18.94 10.63 10.43
N GLN A 26 19.21 11.89 10.11
CA GLN A 26 18.58 12.60 9.00
C GLN A 26 19.64 13.31 8.18
N GLY A 27 19.40 13.43 6.88
CA GLY A 27 20.26 14.18 5.98
C GLY A 27 19.61 14.37 4.62
N ARG A 28 20.32 15.07 3.74
CA ARG A 28 19.91 15.37 2.37
C ARG A 28 20.99 14.94 1.39
N VAL A 29 20.62 14.23 0.33
CA VAL A 29 21.53 13.81 -0.74
C VAL A 29 21.33 14.73 -1.94
N VAL A 30 22.43 15.29 -2.43
CA VAL A 30 22.42 16.25 -3.53
C VAL A 30 23.53 15.96 -4.54
N ASP A 31 23.37 16.46 -5.77
CA ASP A 31 24.42 16.48 -6.78
C ASP A 31 25.57 17.40 -6.31
N ALA A 32 26.81 16.92 -6.36
CA ALA A 32 27.97 17.69 -5.88
C ALA A 32 28.31 18.92 -6.74
N ARG A 33 27.83 19.00 -8.00
CA ARG A 33 28.05 20.09 -8.95
C ARG A 33 26.89 21.07 -8.96
N THR A 34 25.65 20.59 -9.10
CA THR A 34 24.46 21.45 -9.23
C THR A 34 23.81 21.80 -7.90
N LEU A 35 24.10 21.02 -6.85
CA LEU A 35 23.43 21.08 -5.53
C LEU A 35 21.92 20.78 -5.60
N GLU A 36 21.43 20.28 -6.73
CA GLU A 36 20.06 19.82 -6.86
C GLU A 36 19.85 18.54 -6.05
N PRO A 37 18.66 18.36 -5.45
CA PRO A 37 18.34 17.15 -4.71
C PRO A 37 18.40 15.92 -5.60
N LEU A 38 18.89 14.81 -5.06
CA LEU A 38 18.87 13.51 -5.74
C LEU A 38 17.72 12.67 -5.17
N PRO A 39 16.53 12.70 -5.82
CA PRO A 39 15.38 11.96 -5.33
C PRO A 39 15.56 10.46 -5.56
N TYR A 40 15.10 9.67 -4.59
CA TYR A 40 15.17 8.20 -4.60
C TYR A 40 16.59 7.62 -4.65
N ALA A 41 17.58 8.39 -4.18
CA ALA A 41 18.93 7.90 -3.92
C ALA A 41 18.90 6.89 -2.78
N SER A 42 19.62 5.79 -2.95
CA SER A 42 19.68 4.70 -1.98
C SER A 42 20.67 5.02 -0.87
N VAL A 43 20.24 4.83 0.38
CA VAL A 43 21.02 5.02 1.60
C VAL A 43 20.97 3.73 2.39
N ILE A 44 22.05 2.94 2.35
CA ILE A 44 22.11 1.59 2.94
C ILE A 44 23.13 1.54 4.07
N THR A 45 22.78 0.90 5.18
CA THR A 45 23.73 0.54 6.25
C THR A 45 24.60 -0.65 5.81
N ALA A 46 25.92 -0.49 5.83
CA ALA A 46 26.86 -1.52 5.36
C ALA A 46 26.86 -2.78 6.23
N LYS A 47 26.35 -2.70 7.46
CA LYS A 47 26.38 -3.77 8.47
C LYS A 47 25.33 -4.85 8.22
N ASP A 48 24.08 -4.44 7.99
CA ASP A 48 22.91 -5.30 7.88
C ASP A 48 22.17 -5.15 6.56
N GLY A 49 22.60 -4.24 5.68
CA GLY A 49 22.03 -4.06 4.35
C GLY A 49 20.64 -3.43 4.35
N GLN A 50 20.16 -2.95 5.50
CA GLN A 50 18.92 -2.19 5.59
C GLN A 50 19.12 -0.82 4.98
N GLY A 51 18.14 -0.33 4.23
CA GLY A 51 18.28 0.96 3.57
C GLY A 51 16.97 1.69 3.44
N VAL A 52 17.11 3.00 3.30
CA VAL A 52 16.03 3.90 2.92
C VAL A 52 16.37 4.52 1.57
N ILE A 53 15.39 5.17 0.95
CA ILE A 53 15.67 6.07 -0.16
C ILE A 53 15.34 7.51 0.23
N THR A 54 15.95 8.45 -0.48
CA THR A 54 15.60 9.85 -0.35
C THR A 54 14.22 10.15 -0.96
N ASN A 55 13.54 11.16 -0.41
CA ASN A 55 12.31 11.69 -0.97
C ASN A 55 12.57 12.64 -2.17
N GLU A 56 11.54 13.33 -2.65
CA GLU A 56 11.64 14.28 -3.78
C GLU A 56 12.63 15.44 -3.55
N GLU A 57 12.88 15.80 -2.29
CA GLU A 57 13.78 16.88 -1.88
C GLU A 57 15.19 16.36 -1.53
N GLY A 58 15.46 15.08 -1.80
CA GLY A 58 16.74 14.44 -1.48
C GLY A 58 16.87 14.07 0.00
N THR A 59 15.83 14.23 0.82
CA THR A 59 15.88 14.03 2.27
C THR A 59 15.64 12.56 2.63
N PHE A 60 16.40 12.04 3.59
CA PHE A 60 16.23 10.69 4.14
C PHE A 60 16.25 10.68 5.67
N ARG A 61 15.71 9.62 6.26
CA ARG A 61 15.73 9.39 7.72
C ARG A 61 15.92 7.92 8.00
N ILE A 62 16.88 7.59 8.86
CA ILE A 62 17.10 6.25 9.40
C ILE A 62 16.71 6.29 10.89
N PRO A 63 15.73 5.49 11.34
CA PRO A 63 15.24 5.56 12.71
C PRO A 63 16.30 5.33 13.78
N ALA A 64 17.21 4.37 13.58
CA ALA A 64 18.29 4.05 14.50
C ALA A 64 19.52 3.56 13.72
N VAL A 65 20.69 4.10 14.06
CA VAL A 65 21.98 3.72 13.47
C VAL A 65 23.08 4.19 14.44
N ALA A 66 24.07 3.32 14.70
CA ALA A 66 25.21 3.68 15.54
C ALA A 66 26.11 4.69 14.81
N GLU A 67 26.79 5.58 15.52
CA GLU A 67 27.57 6.67 14.93
C GLU A 67 28.73 6.18 14.03
N GLU A 68 29.22 4.98 14.33
CA GLU A 68 30.34 4.29 13.72
C GLU A 68 29.91 3.43 12.54
N ASP A 69 28.60 3.16 12.39
CA ASP A 69 28.08 2.39 11.26
C ASP A 69 28.35 3.15 9.96
N THR A 70 28.83 2.41 8.95
CA THR A 70 29.09 2.97 7.62
C THR A 70 27.83 2.94 6.78
N LEU A 71 27.44 4.10 6.27
CA LEU A 71 26.37 4.26 5.29
C LEU A 71 26.94 4.30 3.88
N VAL A 72 26.25 3.67 2.95
CA VAL A 72 26.56 3.65 1.52
C VAL A 72 25.46 4.39 0.79
N PHE A 73 25.83 5.52 0.21
CA PHE A 73 24.98 6.35 -0.63
C PHE A 73 25.21 5.99 -2.09
N SER A 74 24.14 5.75 -2.84
CA SER A 74 24.24 5.43 -4.26
C SER A 74 23.09 6.00 -5.06
N TYR A 75 23.41 6.45 -6.27
CA TYR A 75 22.44 6.99 -7.22
C TYR A 75 22.92 6.67 -8.65
N LEU A 76 21.99 6.36 -9.55
CA LEU A 76 22.33 5.92 -10.91
C LEU A 76 23.07 7.04 -11.66
N GLY A 77 24.27 6.73 -12.18
CA GLY A 77 25.12 7.73 -12.83
C GLY A 77 26.10 8.46 -11.91
N TYR A 78 26.13 8.13 -10.61
CA TYR A 78 26.98 8.76 -9.61
C TYR A 78 27.93 7.77 -8.96
N ARG A 79 29.05 8.28 -8.44
CA ARG A 79 29.99 7.50 -7.64
C ARG A 79 29.37 7.22 -6.28
N SER A 80 29.32 5.94 -5.89
CA SER A 80 28.89 5.57 -4.54
C SER A 80 29.81 6.19 -3.49
N LEU A 81 29.20 6.72 -2.43
CA LEU A 81 29.91 7.39 -1.35
C LEU A 81 29.69 6.60 -0.05
N ARG A 82 30.76 6.32 0.68
CA ARG A 82 30.71 5.67 1.99
C ARG A 82 31.04 6.71 3.05
N MET A 83 30.19 6.86 4.05
CA MET A 83 30.37 7.81 5.16
C MET A 83 29.89 7.17 6.46
N SER A 84 30.52 7.49 7.59
CA SER A 84 29.97 7.07 8.88
C SER A 84 28.69 7.84 9.20
N ALA A 85 27.81 7.25 10.00
CA ALA A 85 26.62 7.95 10.48
C ALA A 85 26.97 9.25 11.22
N MET A 86 28.09 9.28 11.99
CA MET A 86 28.61 10.50 12.62
C MET A 86 28.89 11.60 11.60
N GLN A 87 29.59 11.30 10.51
CA GLN A 87 29.89 12.30 9.47
C GLN A 87 28.61 12.87 8.85
N VAL A 88 27.61 12.03 8.63
CA VAL A 88 26.31 12.45 8.11
C VAL A 88 25.57 13.34 9.11
N ARG A 89 25.61 13.03 10.41
CA ARG A 89 25.03 13.89 11.46
C ARG A 89 25.67 15.27 11.47
N THR A 90 26.98 15.35 11.30
CA THR A 90 27.71 16.63 11.34
C THR A 90 27.49 17.46 10.08
N LEU A 91 27.49 16.82 8.90
CA LEU A 91 27.42 17.54 7.63
C LEU A 91 25.99 17.86 7.21
N HIS A 92 25.01 17.02 7.60
CA HIS A 92 23.60 17.02 7.17
C HIS A 92 23.35 16.91 5.65
N GLU A 93 24.32 17.27 4.81
CA GLU A 93 24.26 17.21 3.36
C GLU A 93 25.34 16.24 2.83
N VAL A 94 24.90 15.27 2.04
CA VAL A 94 25.72 14.25 1.40
C VAL A 94 25.77 14.55 -0.09
N ARG A 95 26.97 14.87 -0.60
CA ARG A 95 27.15 15.30 -1.99
C ARG A 95 27.68 14.14 -2.83
N LEU A 96 26.88 13.64 -3.76
CA LEU A 96 27.32 12.60 -4.70
C LEU A 96 27.97 13.22 -5.92
N GLN A 97 29.17 12.74 -6.26
CA GLN A 97 29.86 13.16 -7.47
C GLN A 97 29.28 12.39 -8.67
N PRO A 98 28.88 13.09 -9.75
CA PRO A 98 28.57 12.43 -11.02
C PRO A 98 29.77 11.56 -11.45
N SER A 99 29.49 10.34 -11.89
CA SER A 99 30.56 9.50 -12.43
C SER A 99 31.15 10.18 -13.66
N THR A 100 32.46 10.05 -13.84
CA THR A 100 33.18 10.56 -15.01
C THR A 100 32.52 9.96 -16.25
N THR A 101 31.78 10.81 -16.95
CA THR A 101 30.99 10.46 -18.12
C THR A 101 31.80 10.92 -19.32
N GLU A 102 32.25 9.97 -20.14
CA GLU A 102 32.73 10.35 -21.47
C GLU A 102 31.48 10.56 -22.34
N LEU A 103 31.20 11.82 -22.66
CA LEU A 103 30.24 12.16 -23.69
C LEU A 103 30.81 11.59 -24.99
N SER A 104 30.21 10.51 -25.47
CA SER A 104 30.54 10.02 -26.80
C SER A 104 30.09 11.09 -27.78
N ALA A 105 31.03 11.68 -28.52
CA ALA A 105 30.68 12.49 -29.68
C ALA A 105 29.66 11.68 -30.48
N VAL A 106 28.49 12.26 -30.77
CA VAL A 106 27.38 11.54 -31.40
C VAL A 106 27.88 10.95 -32.71
N GLN A 107 28.37 9.72 -32.69
CA GLN A 107 28.80 9.01 -33.87
C GLN A 107 27.52 8.54 -34.55
N VAL A 108 26.91 9.43 -35.32
CA VAL A 108 25.99 9.03 -36.39
C VAL A 108 26.85 8.43 -37.50
N VAL A 109 27.42 7.25 -37.24
CA VAL A 109 28.28 6.54 -38.19
C VAL A 109 27.80 5.10 -38.28
N GLY A 110 27.69 4.60 -39.51
CA GLY A 110 26.92 3.41 -39.88
C GLY A 110 27.24 2.13 -39.11
N ARG A 111 26.20 1.32 -38.92
CA ARG A 111 26.21 -0.08 -38.45
C ARG A 111 27.01 -0.36 -37.18
N ASN A 112 26.52 0.07 -36.02
CA ASN A 112 26.97 -0.53 -34.75
C ASN A 112 26.09 -1.73 -34.35
N ASP A 113 26.29 -2.86 -35.01
CA ASP A 113 25.57 -4.11 -34.76
C ASP A 113 25.72 -4.61 -33.31
N ALA A 114 26.88 -4.36 -32.69
CA ALA A 114 27.19 -4.74 -31.31
C ALA A 114 26.24 -4.10 -30.30
N MET A 115 25.83 -2.85 -30.51
CA MET A 115 24.87 -2.17 -29.60
C MET A 115 23.48 -2.80 -29.68
N TYR A 116 23.02 -3.18 -30.89
CA TYR A 116 21.74 -3.89 -31.03
C TYR A 116 21.81 -5.27 -30.35
N ASP A 117 22.94 -5.96 -30.47
CA ASP A 117 23.16 -7.24 -29.81
C ASP A 117 23.19 -7.10 -28.28
N LEU A 118 23.82 -6.04 -27.76
CA LEU A 118 23.85 -5.73 -26.33
C LEU A 118 22.44 -5.51 -25.77
N VAL A 119 21.59 -4.75 -26.46
CA VAL A 119 20.19 -4.52 -26.03
C VAL A 119 19.37 -5.81 -26.08
N ILE A 120 19.56 -6.66 -27.09
CA ILE A 120 18.91 -7.98 -27.18
C ILE A 120 19.39 -8.89 -26.04
N ALA A 121 20.69 -8.90 -25.75
CA ALA A 121 21.28 -9.65 -24.64
C ALA A 121 20.74 -9.16 -23.30
N ALA A 122 20.62 -7.84 -23.11
CA ALA A 122 20.05 -7.24 -21.91
C ALA A 122 18.58 -7.64 -21.69
N GLY A 123 17.77 -7.60 -22.74
CA GLY A 123 16.41 -8.12 -22.70
C GLY A 123 16.38 -9.62 -22.34
N LYS A 124 17.32 -10.41 -22.86
CA LYS A 124 17.42 -11.85 -22.55
C LYS A 124 17.82 -12.09 -21.09
N HIS A 125 18.71 -11.27 -20.53
CA HIS A 125 19.08 -11.34 -19.12
C HIS A 125 17.90 -11.04 -18.21
N LEU A 126 17.12 -10.00 -18.50
CA LEU A 126 15.91 -9.67 -17.73
C LEU A 126 14.89 -10.82 -17.75
N ARG A 127 14.61 -11.41 -18.93
CA ARG A 127 13.69 -12.56 -19.07
C ARG A 127 14.15 -13.83 -18.34
N LYS A 128 15.45 -13.95 -18.06
CA LYS A 128 16.05 -15.10 -17.36
C LYS A 128 16.32 -14.83 -15.89
N ALA A 129 16.04 -13.62 -15.40
CA ALA A 129 16.26 -13.27 -14.02
C ALA A 129 15.42 -14.16 -13.10
N GLY A 130 15.91 -14.38 -11.89
CA GLY A 130 15.21 -15.18 -10.90
C GLY A 130 14.08 -14.40 -10.23
N ARG A 131 13.18 -15.16 -9.60
CA ARG A 131 12.18 -14.59 -8.68
C ARG A 131 12.81 -14.19 -7.35
N TYR A 132 12.26 -13.14 -6.76
CA TYR A 132 12.58 -12.69 -5.42
C TYR A 132 11.38 -11.97 -4.82
N GLU A 133 11.39 -11.82 -3.49
CA GLU A 133 10.33 -11.14 -2.75
C GLU A 133 10.96 -10.14 -1.79
N GLY A 134 10.18 -9.16 -1.35
CA GLY A 134 10.61 -8.34 -0.22
C GLY A 134 9.62 -7.27 0.20
N LYS A 135 9.92 -6.60 1.30
CA LYS A 135 9.10 -5.49 1.79
C LYS A 135 9.15 -4.33 0.81
N THR A 136 7.97 -3.86 0.44
CA THR A 136 7.79 -2.85 -0.61
C THR A 136 6.95 -1.71 -0.07
N TYR A 137 7.39 -0.48 -0.31
CA TYR A 137 6.62 0.73 -0.04
C TYR A 137 6.06 1.28 -1.36
N TYR A 138 4.81 1.70 -1.33
CA TYR A 138 4.13 2.32 -2.46
C TYR A 138 3.53 3.65 -2.04
N GLN A 139 3.77 4.67 -2.86
CA GLN A 139 3.17 5.98 -2.72
C GLN A 139 2.62 6.44 -4.07
N LEU A 140 1.47 7.09 -4.05
CA LEU A 140 0.91 7.76 -5.22
C LEU A 140 0.35 9.12 -4.84
N GLU A 141 0.53 10.08 -5.73
CA GLU A 141 -0.04 11.40 -5.63
C GLU A 141 -0.64 11.80 -6.98
N THR A 142 -1.87 12.31 -6.98
CA THR A 142 -2.51 12.93 -8.15
C THR A 142 -2.82 14.38 -7.86
N ARG A 143 -2.52 15.25 -8.84
CA ARG A 143 -2.83 16.67 -8.80
C ARG A 143 -3.67 17.13 -9.96
N THR A 144 -4.48 18.15 -9.70
CA THR A 144 -5.11 19.01 -10.71
C THR A 144 -5.15 20.43 -10.18
N LEU A 145 -4.93 21.43 -11.04
CA LEU A 145 -4.89 22.85 -10.63
C LEU A 145 -3.95 23.10 -9.44
N ASP A 146 -2.82 22.38 -9.40
CA ASP A 146 -1.84 22.35 -8.30
C ASP A 146 -2.37 21.88 -6.92
N LEU A 147 -3.61 21.38 -6.83
CA LEU A 147 -4.19 20.78 -5.62
C LEU A 147 -3.92 19.26 -5.56
N PRO A 148 -3.59 18.69 -4.38
CA PRO A 148 -3.47 17.24 -4.18
C PRO A 148 -4.86 16.63 -4.08
N VAL A 149 -5.33 15.96 -5.14
CA VAL A 149 -6.70 15.38 -5.16
C VAL A 149 -6.75 13.93 -4.71
N GLU A 150 -5.63 13.22 -4.77
CA GLU A 150 -5.47 11.84 -4.33
C GLU A 150 -4.07 11.65 -3.75
N GLY A 151 -4.00 10.99 -2.60
CA GLY A 151 -2.79 10.47 -2.02
C GLY A 151 -3.02 9.02 -1.60
N VAL A 152 -2.15 8.09 -2.01
CA VAL A 152 -2.21 6.69 -1.57
C VAL A 152 -0.86 6.32 -0.97
N GLU A 153 -0.87 5.68 0.18
CA GLU A 153 0.33 5.10 0.78
C GLU A 153 0.02 3.66 1.21
N CYS A 154 0.83 2.70 0.76
CA CYS A 154 0.66 1.29 1.07
C CYS A 154 2.01 0.62 1.37
N PHE A 155 1.96 -0.37 2.25
CA PHE A 155 3.03 -1.31 2.49
C PHE A 155 2.62 -2.69 1.97
N TYR A 156 3.53 -3.34 1.26
CA TYR A 156 3.30 -4.64 0.62
C TYR A 156 4.43 -5.61 0.93
N ASN A 157 4.12 -6.91 0.84
CA ASN A 157 5.11 -7.88 0.36
C ASN A 157 5.03 -7.90 -1.17
N GLY A 158 6.09 -7.46 -1.84
CA GLY A 158 6.19 -7.53 -3.29
C GLY A 158 6.78 -8.85 -3.75
N ARG A 159 6.24 -9.42 -4.82
CA ARG A 159 6.80 -10.57 -5.54
C ARG A 159 7.23 -10.13 -6.93
N PHE A 160 8.45 -10.47 -7.30
CA PHE A 160 9.10 -9.96 -8.52
C PHE A 160 9.70 -11.09 -9.33
N ASN A 161 9.78 -10.88 -10.63
CA ASN A 161 10.50 -11.73 -11.57
C ASN A 161 11.39 -10.85 -12.46
N GLY A 162 12.66 -10.73 -12.08
CA GLY A 162 13.56 -9.77 -12.72
C GLY A 162 13.08 -8.33 -12.57
N ALA A 163 12.66 -7.72 -13.68
CA ALA A 163 12.12 -6.36 -13.71
C ALA A 163 10.60 -6.31 -13.47
N ASP A 164 9.91 -7.44 -13.60
CA ASP A 164 8.46 -7.49 -13.54
C ASP A 164 7.96 -7.60 -12.09
N ILE A 165 6.85 -6.94 -11.80
CA ILE A 165 6.15 -7.02 -10.52
C ILE A 165 5.01 -8.02 -10.68
N GLU A 166 5.13 -9.21 -10.09
CA GLU A 166 4.15 -10.30 -10.21
C GLU A 166 2.98 -10.14 -9.23
N ALA A 167 3.23 -9.59 -8.03
CA ALA A 167 2.18 -9.34 -7.04
C ALA A 167 2.58 -8.34 -5.95
N LEU A 168 1.57 -7.75 -5.33
CA LEU A 168 1.68 -6.87 -4.17
C LEU A 168 0.67 -7.32 -3.10
N ASP A 169 1.14 -8.03 -2.07
CA ASP A 169 0.27 -8.50 -0.99
C ASP A 169 0.21 -7.44 0.12
N LEU A 170 -0.98 -6.84 0.33
CA LEU A 170 -1.15 -5.67 1.21
C LEU A 170 -0.91 -6.02 2.68
N LYS A 171 -0.04 -5.24 3.32
CA LYS A 171 0.19 -5.24 4.78
C LYS A 171 -0.69 -4.20 5.47
N GLN A 172 -0.61 -2.95 5.04
CA GLN A 172 -1.37 -1.80 5.54
C GLN A 172 -1.43 -0.73 4.45
N GLY A 173 -2.49 0.09 4.44
CA GLY A 173 -2.61 1.21 3.51
C GLY A 173 -3.49 2.32 4.05
N ARG A 174 -3.36 3.51 3.45
CA ARG A 174 -4.17 4.70 3.74
C ARG A 174 -4.33 5.54 2.49
N ILE A 175 -5.43 6.29 2.42
CA ILE A 175 -5.81 7.10 1.26
C ILE A 175 -6.27 8.47 1.73
N GLY A 176 -5.73 9.52 1.10
CA GLY A 176 -6.20 10.89 1.20
C GLY A 176 -6.91 11.32 -0.07
N LEU A 177 -8.04 11.99 0.06
CA LEU A 177 -8.81 12.50 -1.07
C LEU A 177 -9.26 13.93 -0.81
N LEU A 178 -9.03 14.80 -1.77
CA LEU A 178 -9.54 16.17 -1.73
C LEU A 178 -10.56 16.35 -2.86
N PRO A 179 -11.81 16.72 -2.54
CA PRO A 179 -12.77 17.01 -3.59
C PRO A 179 -12.44 18.36 -4.23
N VAL A 180 -12.47 18.43 -5.55
CA VAL A 180 -12.41 19.71 -6.28
C VAL A 180 -13.77 19.94 -6.90
N GLN A 181 -14.39 21.09 -6.61
CA GLN A 181 -15.76 21.41 -7.03
C GLN A 181 -16.77 20.32 -6.65
N GLY A 182 -16.67 19.81 -5.42
CA GLY A 182 -17.57 18.78 -4.90
C GLY A 182 -17.36 17.37 -5.48
N ARG A 183 -16.27 17.13 -6.22
CA ARG A 183 -15.99 15.84 -6.87
C ARG A 183 -14.66 15.27 -6.46
N TYR A 184 -14.64 13.96 -6.24
CA TYR A 184 -13.41 13.21 -6.06
C TYR A 184 -12.91 12.68 -7.40
N MET A 185 -11.62 12.85 -7.65
CA MET A 185 -10.90 12.03 -8.61
C MET A 185 -10.37 10.80 -7.87
N VAL A 186 -10.51 9.62 -8.48
CA VAL A 186 -10.08 8.35 -7.90
C VAL A 186 -9.45 7.47 -8.97
N ASN A 187 -8.27 6.90 -8.67
CA ASN A 187 -7.65 5.90 -9.54
C ASN A 187 -7.75 4.51 -8.88
N LEU A 188 -8.68 3.67 -9.37
CA LEU A 188 -9.15 2.52 -8.59
C LEU A 188 -8.14 1.35 -8.50
N ASN A 189 -7.22 1.23 -9.45
CA ASN A 189 -6.32 0.08 -9.58
C ASN A 189 -4.89 0.51 -9.96
N THR A 190 -4.37 1.56 -9.34
CA THR A 190 -3.06 2.12 -9.70
C THR A 190 -1.91 1.18 -9.41
N SER A 191 -1.99 0.38 -8.34
CA SER A 191 -0.96 -0.61 -8.04
C SER A 191 -0.82 -1.65 -9.17
N ARG A 192 -1.95 -1.99 -9.82
CA ARG A 192 -1.99 -2.92 -10.96
C ARG A 192 -1.34 -2.35 -12.22
N ALA A 193 -1.34 -1.03 -12.43
CA ALA A 193 -0.66 -0.42 -13.57
C ALA A 193 0.84 -0.72 -13.57
N PHE A 194 1.48 -0.74 -12.39
CA PHE A 194 2.89 -1.12 -12.23
C PHE A 194 3.14 -2.58 -12.61
N MET A 195 2.22 -3.47 -12.28
CA MET A 195 2.31 -4.90 -12.58
C MET A 195 2.10 -5.23 -14.06
N LEU A 196 1.40 -4.36 -14.79
CA LEU A 196 1.08 -4.56 -16.21
C LEU A 196 2.20 -4.10 -17.15
N LEU A 197 3.24 -3.42 -16.68
CA LEU A 197 4.36 -3.02 -17.52
C LEU A 197 5.45 -4.11 -17.48
N HIS A 198 5.70 -4.74 -18.64
CA HIS A 198 6.76 -5.73 -18.79
C HIS A 198 7.86 -5.19 -19.71
N PRO A 199 9.02 -4.76 -19.17
CA PRO A 199 10.05 -4.15 -19.99
C PRO A 199 10.67 -5.11 -21.01
N ALA A 200 10.74 -6.41 -20.71
CA ALA A 200 11.47 -7.38 -21.53
C ALA A 200 10.58 -8.44 -22.20
N GLU A 201 9.30 -8.56 -21.84
CA GLU A 201 8.33 -9.41 -22.53
C GLU A 201 7.23 -8.56 -23.16
N ARG A 202 6.69 -9.02 -24.30
CA ARG A 202 5.60 -8.31 -24.96
C ARG A 202 4.30 -8.51 -24.20
N ASN A 203 3.62 -7.41 -23.96
CA ASN A 203 2.20 -7.40 -23.61
C ASN A 203 1.48 -6.33 -24.45
N SER A 204 0.15 -6.31 -24.38
CA SER A 204 -0.69 -5.30 -25.05
C SER A 204 -1.02 -4.09 -24.17
N ALA A 205 -0.61 -4.10 -22.90
CA ALA A 205 -1.01 -3.10 -21.92
C ALA A 205 -0.29 -1.76 -22.08
N PHE A 206 1.01 -1.80 -22.44
CA PHE A 206 1.84 -0.60 -22.59
C PHE A 206 2.53 -0.53 -23.96
N PRO A 207 3.10 0.63 -24.32
CA PRO A 207 3.94 0.77 -25.51
C PRO A 207 5.11 -0.22 -25.48
N ALA A 208 5.53 -0.68 -26.64
CA ALA A 208 6.64 -1.63 -26.72
C ALA A 208 7.98 -0.97 -26.34
N THR A 209 8.96 -1.77 -25.94
CA THR A 209 10.33 -1.34 -25.61
C THR A 209 11.35 -2.06 -26.53
N PRO A 210 12.59 -1.58 -26.66
CA PRO A 210 13.63 -2.29 -27.41
C PRO A 210 14.07 -3.61 -26.74
N LEU A 211 13.93 -3.75 -25.41
CA LEU A 211 14.32 -4.95 -24.64
C LEU A 211 13.45 -6.17 -24.98
N GLN A 212 12.26 -5.97 -25.54
CA GLN A 212 11.32 -7.02 -25.96
C GLN A 212 11.74 -7.75 -27.25
N TYR A 213 12.74 -7.25 -27.97
CA TYR A 213 13.15 -7.80 -29.26
C TYR A 213 14.19 -8.92 -29.11
N ARG A 214 14.10 -9.92 -30.00
CA ARG A 214 14.98 -11.10 -30.02
C ARG A 214 15.88 -11.18 -31.26
N SER A 215 15.61 -10.35 -32.28
CA SER A 215 16.40 -10.33 -33.52
C SER A 215 16.84 -8.91 -33.88
N ARG A 216 18.08 -8.79 -34.35
CA ARG A 216 18.68 -7.52 -34.76
C ARG A 216 17.85 -6.84 -35.86
N LYS A 217 17.37 -7.61 -36.84
CA LYS A 217 16.53 -7.13 -37.95
C LYS A 217 15.24 -6.49 -37.46
N ALA A 218 14.52 -7.15 -36.54
CA ALA A 218 13.26 -6.63 -36.02
C ALA A 218 13.48 -5.40 -35.13
N LEU A 219 14.50 -5.42 -34.26
CA LEU A 219 14.84 -4.29 -33.41
C LEU A 219 15.21 -3.06 -34.24
N ARG A 220 16.05 -3.22 -35.26
CA ARG A 220 16.40 -2.14 -36.21
C ARG A 220 15.22 -1.60 -37.00
N LYS A 221 14.23 -2.43 -37.29
CA LYS A 221 13.02 -1.96 -37.99
C LYS A 221 12.16 -1.07 -37.09
N ALA A 222 12.20 -1.30 -35.78
CA ALA A 222 11.38 -0.57 -34.81
C ALA A 222 12.09 0.64 -34.18
N TYR A 223 13.40 0.58 -33.97
CA TYR A 223 14.14 1.58 -33.18
C TYR A 223 15.41 2.07 -33.88
N GLY A 224 15.70 3.36 -33.69
CA GLY A 224 17.05 3.90 -33.72
C GLY A 224 17.67 3.83 -32.32
N LEU A 225 18.94 3.45 -32.24
CA LEU A 225 19.69 3.36 -31.00
C LEU A 225 20.95 4.22 -31.11
N THR A 226 21.34 4.90 -30.03
CA THR A 226 22.57 5.72 -29.97
C THR A 226 23.21 5.62 -28.59
N VAL A 227 24.53 5.49 -28.52
CA VAL A 227 25.28 5.62 -27.26
C VAL A 227 25.41 7.10 -26.93
N VAL A 228 24.88 7.49 -25.77
CA VAL A 228 24.91 8.88 -25.28
C VAL A 228 26.13 9.10 -24.40
N ALA A 229 26.49 8.08 -23.61
CA ALA A 229 27.56 8.16 -22.63
C ALA A 229 28.13 6.79 -22.28
N THR A 230 29.40 6.77 -21.90
CA THR A 230 30.04 5.65 -21.21
C THR A 230 30.48 6.10 -19.82
N ILE A 231 30.13 5.31 -18.81
CA ILE A 231 30.42 5.57 -17.41
C ILE A 231 31.37 4.48 -16.92
N HIS A 232 32.57 4.85 -16.49
CA HIS A 232 33.64 3.88 -16.22
C HIS A 232 33.72 3.37 -14.77
N ALA A 233 33.02 4.00 -13.81
CA ALA A 233 33.16 3.67 -12.39
C ALA A 233 31.81 3.70 -11.65
N PRO A 234 31.55 2.73 -10.74
CA PRO A 234 32.41 1.61 -10.32
C PRO A 234 32.41 0.40 -11.27
N ARG A 235 31.57 0.43 -12.32
CA ARG A 235 31.51 -0.57 -13.40
C ARG A 235 31.32 0.14 -14.72
N GLU A 236 31.73 -0.49 -15.81
CA GLU A 236 31.51 0.04 -17.16
C GLU A 236 30.03 -0.07 -17.54
N LEU A 237 29.35 1.07 -17.55
CA LEU A 237 27.96 1.21 -17.99
C LEU A 237 27.94 2.00 -19.28
N VAL A 238 27.16 1.53 -20.25
CA VAL A 238 26.80 2.30 -21.43
C VAL A 238 25.37 2.82 -21.29
N GLN A 239 25.20 4.10 -21.57
CA GLN A 239 23.88 4.73 -21.67
C GLN A 239 23.44 4.72 -23.13
N VAL A 240 22.41 3.94 -23.44
CA VAL A 240 21.86 3.80 -24.78
C VAL A 240 20.53 4.55 -24.84
N SER A 241 20.46 5.61 -25.62
CA SER A 241 19.19 6.22 -26.00
C SER A 241 18.54 5.43 -27.13
N PHE A 242 17.22 5.30 -27.08
CA PHE A 242 16.43 4.66 -28.10
C PHE A 242 15.26 5.56 -28.51
N THR A 243 15.03 5.65 -29.82
CA THR A 243 13.93 6.41 -30.40
C THR A 243 13.14 5.49 -31.33
N PRO A 244 11.82 5.37 -31.17
CA PRO A 244 11.02 4.55 -32.06
C PRO A 244 10.95 5.19 -33.45
N LYS A 245 10.93 4.36 -34.49
CA LYS A 245 10.71 4.81 -35.87
C LYS A 245 9.24 5.09 -36.17
N ASP A 246 8.35 4.47 -35.40
CA ASP A 246 6.92 4.74 -35.40
C ASP A 246 6.60 5.70 -34.25
N THR A 247 6.07 6.87 -34.57
CA THR A 247 5.71 7.93 -33.61
C THR A 247 4.23 7.93 -33.24
N GLY A 248 3.46 6.91 -33.63
CA GLY A 248 2.02 6.76 -33.36
C GLY A 248 1.65 6.42 -31.92
N GLY A 249 2.55 6.63 -30.94
CA GLY A 249 2.27 6.40 -29.51
C GLY A 249 2.21 4.94 -29.05
N ALA A 250 2.60 3.99 -29.91
CA ALA A 250 2.61 2.55 -29.62
C ALA A 250 3.96 2.00 -29.13
N PHE A 251 4.99 2.85 -29.09
CA PHE A 251 6.35 2.51 -28.71
C PHE A 251 6.91 3.58 -27.75
N PHE A 252 7.67 3.16 -26.75
CA PHE A 252 8.39 4.09 -25.88
C PHE A 252 9.66 4.61 -26.57
N SER A 253 10.02 5.87 -26.35
CA SER A 253 11.40 6.36 -26.44
C SER A 253 12.06 6.31 -25.06
N GLY A 254 13.36 6.62 -24.99
CA GLY A 254 14.02 6.84 -23.70
C GLY A 254 15.47 6.38 -23.66
N LYS A 255 15.90 5.87 -22.50
CA LYS A 255 17.30 5.51 -22.22
C LYS A 255 17.42 4.22 -21.42
N LEU A 256 18.50 3.48 -21.67
CA LEU A 256 18.90 2.28 -20.92
C LEU A 256 20.30 2.47 -20.37
N TRP A 257 20.52 2.04 -19.13
CA TRP A 257 21.86 1.92 -18.55
C TRP A 257 22.21 0.44 -18.48
N ILE A 258 23.18 0.00 -19.28
CA ILE A 258 23.53 -1.41 -19.42
C ILE A 258 25.00 -1.60 -19.02
N GLU A 259 25.25 -2.55 -18.13
CA GLU A 259 26.60 -3.02 -17.80
C GLU A 259 27.15 -3.85 -18.97
N THR A 260 28.20 -3.35 -19.62
CA THR A 260 28.71 -3.91 -20.88
C THR A 260 29.21 -5.35 -20.72
N ALA A 261 29.98 -5.60 -19.65
CA ALA A 261 30.58 -6.92 -19.39
C ALA A 261 29.56 -8.04 -19.15
N THR A 262 28.40 -7.73 -18.58
CA THR A 262 27.39 -8.72 -18.19
C THR A 262 26.07 -8.60 -18.94
N SER A 263 25.93 -7.59 -19.80
CA SER A 263 24.65 -7.20 -20.43
C SER A 263 23.52 -6.99 -19.42
N THR A 264 23.83 -6.57 -18.18
CA THR A 264 22.82 -6.39 -17.13
C THR A 264 22.25 -4.98 -17.18
N VAL A 265 20.92 -4.84 -17.19
CA VAL A 265 20.25 -3.53 -17.07
C VAL A 265 20.36 -3.02 -15.62
N ARG A 266 20.85 -1.79 -15.45
CA ARG A 266 20.96 -1.10 -14.15
C ARG A 266 19.93 0.01 -13.97
N GLY A 267 19.39 0.51 -15.07
CA GLY A 267 18.25 1.41 -15.06
C GLY A 267 17.64 1.56 -16.43
N MET A 268 16.41 2.07 -16.47
CA MET A 268 15.71 2.45 -17.68
C MET A 268 14.81 3.65 -17.46
N GLU A 269 14.75 4.52 -18.46
CA GLU A 269 13.76 5.57 -18.65
C GLU A 269 12.96 5.23 -19.89
N LEU A 270 11.64 5.17 -19.78
CA LEU A 270 10.71 4.96 -20.88
C LEU A 270 9.75 6.15 -20.93
N GLU A 271 9.61 6.75 -22.09
CA GLU A 271 8.83 7.96 -22.31
C GLU A 271 7.92 7.78 -23.52
N CYS A 272 6.69 8.23 -23.40
CA CYS A 272 5.75 8.22 -24.49
C CYS A 272 4.78 9.39 -24.34
N ASP A 273 4.83 10.27 -25.34
CA ASP A 273 3.90 11.38 -25.49
C ASP A 273 2.71 10.94 -26.33
N ARG A 274 1.49 11.31 -25.93
CA ARG A 274 0.25 10.91 -26.62
C ARG A 274 0.18 9.40 -26.86
N CYS A 275 0.39 8.64 -25.79
CA CYS A 275 0.36 7.18 -25.81
C CYS A 275 -0.98 6.66 -26.28
N THR A 276 -0.94 5.75 -27.25
CA THR A 276 -2.12 5.07 -27.79
C THR A 276 -2.29 3.67 -27.20
N ARG A 277 -1.27 3.16 -26.49
CA ARG A 277 -1.32 1.92 -25.73
C ARG A 277 -1.13 2.22 -24.25
N HIS A 278 -2.16 2.00 -23.45
CA HIS A 278 -2.10 2.15 -22.00
C HIS A 278 -3.24 1.34 -21.35
N PRO A 279 -3.12 0.96 -20.07
CA PRO A 279 -4.17 0.21 -19.36
C PRO A 279 -5.25 1.12 -18.74
N PHE A 280 -5.10 2.45 -18.81
CA PHE A 280 -5.99 3.40 -18.17
C PHE A 280 -7.33 3.50 -18.90
N LEU A 281 -8.43 3.49 -18.14
CA LEU A 281 -9.79 3.57 -18.64
C LEU A 281 -10.50 4.75 -17.98
N PRO A 282 -11.35 5.50 -18.71
CA PRO A 282 -12.21 6.51 -18.12
C PRO A 282 -13.27 5.86 -17.22
N MET A 283 -13.82 6.63 -16.27
CA MET A 283 -14.84 6.12 -15.33
C MET A 283 -16.19 5.91 -16.01
N GLY A 284 -16.62 6.86 -16.84
CA GLY A 284 -17.89 6.81 -17.57
C GLY A 284 -17.74 6.21 -18.98
N PRO A 285 -18.77 5.53 -19.51
CA PRO A 285 -18.72 4.92 -20.85
C PRO A 285 -18.66 5.92 -22.01
N ALA A 286 -18.99 7.19 -21.76
CA ALA A 286 -18.93 8.28 -22.74
C ALA A 286 -17.81 9.29 -22.42
N ASP A 287 -17.02 9.04 -21.38
CA ASP A 287 -15.89 9.88 -21.00
C ASP A 287 -14.64 9.44 -21.77
N GLU A 288 -13.67 10.34 -21.92
CA GLU A 288 -12.44 10.06 -22.69
C GLU A 288 -11.19 10.49 -21.91
N LEU A 289 -10.10 9.75 -22.11
CA LEU A 289 -8.75 10.14 -21.70
C LEU A 289 -8.01 10.64 -22.94
N ARG A 290 -7.69 11.93 -22.98
CA ARG A 290 -6.97 12.59 -24.07
C ARG A 290 -5.56 12.97 -23.65
N ASP A 291 -4.69 13.13 -24.65
CA ASP A 291 -3.31 13.61 -24.47
C ASP A 291 -2.51 12.84 -23.41
N LEU A 292 -2.75 11.53 -23.32
CA LEU A 292 -2.14 10.71 -22.28
C LEU A 292 -0.63 10.60 -22.50
N SER A 293 0.17 11.05 -21.55
CA SER A 293 1.62 10.86 -21.54
C SER A 293 2.03 9.94 -20.40
N ILE A 294 3.10 9.17 -20.62
CA ILE A 294 3.68 8.24 -19.64
C ILE A 294 5.18 8.47 -19.58
N HIS A 295 5.71 8.64 -18.36
CA HIS A 295 7.12 8.54 -18.05
C HIS A 295 7.29 7.44 -17.00
N TYR A 296 8.10 6.44 -17.33
CA TYR A 296 8.40 5.32 -16.47
C TYR A 296 9.90 5.28 -16.22
N HIS A 297 10.29 5.15 -14.96
CA HIS A 297 11.67 5.02 -14.55
C HIS A 297 11.83 3.82 -13.63
N GLN A 298 12.77 2.93 -13.92
CA GLN A 298 13.07 1.78 -13.08
C GLN A 298 14.57 1.65 -12.86
N THR A 299 14.97 1.43 -11.62
CA THR A 299 16.37 1.24 -11.22
C THR A 299 16.57 -0.12 -10.55
N PHE A 300 17.79 -0.63 -10.61
CA PHE A 300 18.15 -1.92 -10.03
C PHE A 300 19.30 -1.77 -9.03
N ALA A 301 19.12 -2.36 -7.85
CA ALA A 301 20.17 -2.55 -6.85
C ALA A 301 20.80 -3.94 -7.01
N THR A 302 21.84 -4.24 -6.24
CA THR A 302 22.41 -5.58 -6.17
C THR A 302 22.12 -6.20 -4.80
N TRP A 303 21.50 -7.37 -4.80
CA TRP A 303 21.24 -8.18 -3.60
C TRP A 303 21.71 -9.61 -3.86
N GLU A 304 22.51 -10.17 -2.97
CA GLU A 304 23.16 -11.49 -3.13
C GLU A 304 23.89 -11.68 -4.49
N GLY A 305 24.54 -10.62 -4.97
CA GLY A 305 25.27 -10.61 -6.24
C GLY A 305 24.39 -10.56 -7.50
N ARG A 306 23.06 -10.47 -7.35
CA ARG A 306 22.10 -10.43 -8.46
C ARG A 306 21.41 -9.06 -8.53
N PRO A 307 21.03 -8.59 -9.74
CA PRO A 307 20.22 -7.38 -9.87
C PRO A 307 18.80 -7.64 -9.33
N VAL A 308 18.33 -6.76 -8.46
CA VAL A 308 16.94 -6.72 -7.97
C VAL A 308 16.38 -5.33 -8.21
N MET A 309 15.07 -5.22 -8.43
CA MET A 309 14.39 -3.94 -8.54
C MET A 309 14.66 -3.13 -7.28
N ASN A 310 15.04 -1.86 -7.45
CA ASN A 310 15.21 -0.92 -6.34
C ASN A 310 13.99 -0.01 -6.25
N THR A 311 13.73 0.73 -7.32
CA THR A 311 12.62 1.68 -7.40
C THR A 311 11.98 1.63 -8.79
N VAL A 312 10.66 1.75 -8.82
CA VAL A 312 9.87 2.03 -10.03
C VAL A 312 9.09 3.31 -9.79
N ALA A 313 9.22 4.29 -10.68
CA ALA A 313 8.39 5.47 -10.74
C ALA A 313 7.56 5.42 -12.03
N LEU A 314 6.25 5.65 -11.90
CA LEU A 314 5.32 5.75 -13.01
C LEU A 314 4.61 7.10 -12.90
N GLU A 315 4.92 7.98 -13.83
CA GLU A 315 4.29 9.29 -13.97
C GLU A 315 3.41 9.27 -15.22
N TYR A 316 2.20 9.76 -15.08
CA TYR A 316 1.29 9.90 -16.21
C TYR A 316 0.45 11.16 -16.08
N ALA A 317 0.19 11.79 -17.21
CA ALA A 317 -0.69 12.94 -17.29
C ALA A 317 -1.71 12.73 -18.41
N TYR A 318 -2.90 13.25 -18.21
CA TYR A 318 -3.98 13.15 -19.20
C TYR A 318 -4.98 14.27 -18.99
N THR A 319 -5.74 14.56 -20.04
CA THR A 319 -6.94 15.38 -19.99
C THR A 319 -8.15 14.45 -19.93
N TYR A 320 -8.87 14.48 -18.82
CA TYR A 320 -10.15 13.81 -18.66
C TYR A 320 -11.24 14.67 -19.29
N HIS A 321 -11.86 14.15 -20.34
CA HIS A 321 -13.01 14.79 -21.00
C HIS A 321 -14.30 14.12 -20.54
N ASN A 322 -15.19 14.90 -19.93
CA ASN A 322 -16.51 14.44 -19.54
C ASN A 322 -17.40 14.30 -20.77
N GLY A 323 -18.09 13.17 -20.89
CA GLY A 323 -19.01 12.90 -21.98
C GLY A 323 -20.28 13.79 -21.94
N PRO A 324 -21.12 13.72 -22.98
CA PRO A 324 -22.34 14.54 -23.11
C PRO A 324 -23.38 14.30 -22.00
N GLY A 325 -23.29 13.20 -21.26
CA GLY A 325 -24.14 12.97 -20.08
C GLY A 325 -23.89 13.97 -18.95
N ALA A 326 -22.71 14.59 -18.91
CA ALA A 326 -22.33 15.55 -17.90
C ALA A 326 -22.83 16.98 -18.19
N THR A 327 -23.44 17.24 -19.35
CA THR A 327 -23.93 18.58 -19.74
C THR A 327 -25.01 19.11 -18.79
N ARG A 328 -25.86 18.24 -18.22
CA ARG A 328 -26.83 18.63 -17.18
C ARG A 328 -26.17 19.07 -15.86
N LEU A 329 -24.94 18.63 -15.59
CA LEU A 329 -24.16 19.08 -14.43
C LEU A 329 -23.52 20.44 -14.72
N ALA A 330 -23.05 20.67 -15.95
CA ALA A 330 -22.54 21.96 -16.39
C ALA A 330 -23.60 23.07 -16.33
N GLU A 331 -24.86 22.74 -16.63
CA GLU A 331 -25.99 23.68 -16.51
C GLU A 331 -26.31 24.09 -15.05
N ARG A 332 -25.93 23.26 -14.06
CA ARG A 332 -26.23 23.48 -12.64
C ARG A 332 -25.07 24.08 -11.84
N ASP A 333 -23.86 24.02 -12.38
CA ASP A 333 -22.64 24.51 -11.72
C ASP A 333 -21.81 25.33 -12.72
N PRO A 334 -21.82 26.68 -12.61
CA PRO A 334 -21.03 27.57 -13.48
C PRO A 334 -19.52 27.32 -13.42
N ALA A 335 -19.03 26.65 -12.37
CA ALA A 335 -17.62 26.32 -12.20
C ALA A 335 -17.23 25.01 -12.91
N PHE A 336 -18.21 24.21 -13.37
CA PHE A 336 -18.00 22.92 -14.01
C PHE A 336 -17.09 23.06 -15.24
N ARG A 337 -16.10 22.16 -15.33
CA ARG A 337 -15.24 22.03 -16.50
C ARG A 337 -15.49 20.71 -17.21
N ASN A 338 -15.61 20.78 -18.54
CA ASN A 338 -15.66 19.57 -19.38
C ASN A 338 -14.31 18.84 -19.36
N ASP A 339 -13.21 19.59 -19.32
CA ASP A 339 -11.85 19.09 -19.39
C ASP A 339 -11.11 19.30 -18.07
N TRP A 340 -10.48 18.23 -17.58
CA TRP A 340 -9.66 18.25 -16.38
C TRP A 340 -8.31 17.66 -16.66
N ARG A 341 -7.25 18.44 -16.40
CA ARG A 341 -5.89 17.92 -16.52
C ARG A 341 -5.45 17.32 -15.19
N PHE A 342 -5.08 16.05 -15.23
CA PHE A 342 -4.52 15.35 -14.08
C PHE A 342 -3.06 15.00 -14.35
N ARG A 343 -2.26 15.07 -13.30
CA ARG A 343 -0.90 14.52 -13.26
C ARG A 343 -0.83 13.59 -12.07
N THR A 344 -0.47 12.34 -12.32
CA THR A 344 -0.26 11.34 -11.28
C THR A 344 1.19 10.91 -11.27
N LYS A 345 1.76 10.78 -10.07
CA LYS A 345 3.09 10.22 -9.82
C LYS A 345 2.97 9.11 -8.80
N GLY A 346 3.28 7.89 -9.21
CA GLY A 346 3.40 6.74 -8.32
C GLY A 346 4.85 6.30 -8.20
N ILE A 347 5.25 5.88 -7.00
CA ILE A 347 6.57 5.33 -6.70
C ILE A 347 6.39 4.02 -5.94
N LEU A 348 7.13 3.01 -6.33
CA LEU A 348 7.21 1.72 -5.68
C LEU A 348 8.68 1.41 -5.37
N HIS A 349 8.99 1.14 -4.11
CA HIS A 349 10.36 0.92 -3.63
C HIS A 349 10.48 -0.39 -2.86
N LEU A 350 11.39 -1.27 -3.31
CA LEU A 350 11.78 -2.48 -2.60
C LEU A 350 12.93 -2.15 -1.64
N TYR A 351 12.62 -1.98 -0.36
CA TYR A 351 13.58 -1.50 0.64
C TYR A 351 14.19 -2.62 1.49
N ALA A 352 13.61 -3.82 1.47
CA ALA A 352 14.14 -4.98 2.18
C ALA A 352 13.96 -6.27 1.36
N PRO A 353 14.79 -6.48 0.30
CA PRO A 353 14.78 -7.72 -0.47
C PRO A 353 15.10 -8.92 0.43
N GLY A 354 14.36 -10.02 0.26
CA GLY A 354 14.46 -11.23 1.08
C GLY A 354 13.68 -11.19 2.40
N GLU A 355 13.29 -10.02 2.88
CA GLU A 355 12.47 -9.88 4.09
C GLU A 355 11.00 -9.69 3.77
N LYS A 356 10.12 -10.26 4.60
CA LYS A 356 8.68 -10.09 4.45
C LYS A 356 8.05 -9.57 5.72
N PHE A 357 7.01 -8.75 5.55
CA PHE A 357 6.03 -8.54 6.59
C PHE A 357 5.31 -9.85 6.91
N ILE A 358 4.94 -10.01 8.18
CA ILE A 358 3.88 -10.93 8.55
C ILE A 358 2.58 -10.25 8.11
N LEU A 359 1.92 -10.80 7.10
CA LEU A 359 0.65 -10.28 6.63
C LEU A 359 -0.43 -10.47 7.70
N PRO A 360 -1.43 -9.57 7.78
CA PRO A 360 -2.53 -9.73 8.73
C PRO A 360 -3.27 -11.05 8.52
N LEU A 361 -3.71 -11.67 9.62
CA LEU A 361 -4.64 -12.79 9.58
C LEU A 361 -6.04 -12.22 9.35
N PHE A 362 -6.41 -12.13 8.07
CA PHE A 362 -7.68 -11.56 7.62
C PHE A 362 -7.99 -12.02 6.20
N ARG A 363 -9.22 -12.47 5.94
CA ARG A 363 -9.67 -12.91 4.62
C ARG A 363 -10.44 -11.77 3.95
N TYR A 364 -9.97 -11.38 2.77
CA TYR A 364 -10.64 -10.41 1.90
C TYR A 364 -10.46 -10.82 0.43
N ASP A 365 -11.29 -10.28 -0.47
CA ASP A 365 -11.13 -10.50 -1.89
C ASP A 365 -9.92 -9.72 -2.44
N ALA A 366 -8.82 -10.43 -2.70
CA ALA A 366 -7.59 -9.87 -3.24
C ALA A 366 -7.74 -9.37 -4.70
N GLY A 367 -8.83 -9.71 -5.40
CA GLY A 367 -9.17 -9.20 -6.73
C GLY A 367 -9.77 -7.80 -6.74
N GLN A 368 -10.16 -7.27 -5.58
CA GLN A 368 -10.77 -5.95 -5.45
C GLN A 368 -9.81 -4.80 -5.83
N MET A 369 -10.42 -3.65 -6.12
CA MET A 369 -9.72 -2.38 -6.32
C MET A 369 -8.95 -1.93 -5.07
N ASP A 370 -7.87 -1.17 -5.27
CA ASP A 370 -6.90 -0.79 -4.23
C ASP A 370 -7.59 -0.14 -3.02
N TYR A 371 -8.54 0.75 -3.29
CA TYR A 371 -9.34 1.43 -2.27
C TYR A 371 -10.12 0.47 -1.37
N ARG A 372 -10.74 -0.55 -1.96
CA ARG A 372 -11.55 -1.53 -1.22
C ARG A 372 -10.66 -2.42 -0.34
N LYS A 373 -9.44 -2.73 -0.80
CA LYS A 373 -8.44 -3.46 -0.01
C LYS A 373 -7.95 -2.65 1.19
N VAL A 374 -7.71 -1.35 1.00
CA VAL A 374 -7.31 -0.47 2.11
C VAL A 374 -8.44 -0.31 3.12
N LEU A 375 -9.66 -0.08 2.64
CA LEU A 375 -10.86 0.12 3.49
C LEU A 375 -11.34 -1.14 4.23
N SER A 376 -10.87 -2.33 3.85
CA SER A 376 -11.18 -3.57 4.56
C SER A 376 -10.30 -3.79 5.79
N MET A 377 -9.19 -3.05 5.91
CA MET A 377 -8.25 -3.17 7.03
C MET A 377 -8.47 -2.07 8.08
N PRO A 378 -8.46 -2.40 9.38
CA PRO A 378 -8.53 -1.40 10.44
C PRO A 378 -7.23 -0.58 10.51
N TYR A 379 -7.36 0.70 10.88
CA TYR A 379 -6.20 1.58 11.04
C TYR A 379 -5.37 1.21 12.27
N ASP A 380 -4.12 0.81 12.03
CA ASP A 380 -3.14 0.50 13.07
C ASP A 380 -2.18 1.69 13.29
N SER A 381 -2.54 2.58 14.22
CA SER A 381 -1.77 3.80 14.51
C SER A 381 -0.31 3.52 14.92
N ALA A 382 -0.05 2.46 15.67
CA ALA A 382 1.29 2.13 16.11
C ALA A 382 2.11 1.45 15.01
N PHE A 383 1.50 0.75 14.06
CA PHE A 383 2.20 0.39 12.82
C PHE A 383 2.65 1.66 12.10
N TRP A 384 1.75 2.61 11.84
CA TRP A 384 2.06 3.83 11.08
C TRP A 384 3.08 4.75 11.77
N ALA A 385 3.09 4.77 13.11
CA ALA A 385 4.10 5.52 13.87
C ALA A 385 5.52 4.95 13.73
N ASN A 386 5.65 3.65 13.42
CA ASN A 386 6.92 2.93 13.39
C ASN A 386 7.30 2.39 12.00
N ALA A 387 6.39 2.48 11.02
CA ALA A 387 6.62 1.97 9.69
C ALA A 387 7.79 2.71 9.03
N PRO A 388 8.66 2.00 8.29
CA PRO A 388 9.75 2.61 7.52
C PRO A 388 9.14 3.35 6.32
N SER A 389 8.60 4.54 6.57
CA SER A 389 8.06 5.43 5.54
C SER A 389 9.18 6.28 4.95
N LEU A 390 8.98 6.72 3.70
CA LEU A 390 9.79 7.80 3.16
C LEU A 390 9.61 9.05 4.02
N VAL A 391 10.69 9.81 4.19
CA VAL A 391 10.57 11.12 4.84
C VAL A 391 9.61 11.94 4.03
N ARG A 392 8.51 12.36 4.66
CA ARG A 392 7.54 13.21 4.01
C ARG A 392 8.13 14.59 3.79
N THR A 393 8.00 15.09 2.57
CA THR A 393 8.32 16.49 2.25
C THR A 393 7.37 17.43 2.99
N ASP A 394 7.76 18.69 3.16
CA ASP A 394 6.86 19.71 3.73
C ASP A 394 5.57 19.84 2.91
N ARG A 395 5.67 19.63 1.60
CA ARG A 395 4.50 19.59 0.70
C ARG A 395 3.55 18.46 1.08
N GLN A 396 4.05 17.24 1.22
CA GLN A 396 3.24 16.07 1.56
C GLN A 396 2.57 16.21 2.93
N GLN A 397 3.26 16.82 3.90
CA GLN A 397 2.67 17.11 5.21
C GLN A 397 1.51 18.12 5.12
N ARG A 398 1.65 19.17 4.30
CA ARG A 398 0.55 20.11 4.02
C ARG A 398 -0.60 19.44 3.28
N ASP A 399 -0.32 18.58 2.31
CA ASP A 399 -1.34 17.85 1.57
C ASP A 399 -2.16 16.93 2.51
N GLU A 400 -1.51 16.22 3.43
CA GLU A 400 -2.21 15.40 4.44
C GLU A 400 -3.08 16.22 5.38
N ALA A 401 -2.59 17.39 5.82
CA ALA A 401 -3.38 18.32 6.63
C ALA A 401 -4.61 18.84 5.86
N LEU A 402 -4.47 19.07 4.56
CA LEU A 402 -5.57 19.47 3.69
C LEU A 402 -6.60 18.35 3.52
N PHE A 403 -6.16 17.11 3.31
CA PHE A 403 -7.07 15.94 3.31
C PHE A 403 -7.82 15.78 4.63
N ALA A 404 -7.16 16.02 5.77
CA ALA A 404 -7.77 15.92 7.09
C ALA A 404 -8.85 16.98 7.35
N SER A 405 -8.62 18.21 6.87
CA SER A 405 -9.46 19.38 7.16
C SER A 405 -10.56 19.61 6.13
N GLU A 406 -10.29 19.37 4.85
CA GLU A 406 -11.18 19.69 3.73
C GLU A 406 -11.58 18.46 2.89
N GLY A 407 -10.94 17.33 3.12
CA GLY A 407 -11.06 16.10 2.32
C GLY A 407 -11.58 14.89 3.09
N LEU A 408 -11.05 13.72 2.72
CA LEU A 408 -11.21 12.45 3.42
C LEU A 408 -9.84 11.84 3.69
N LEU A 409 -9.69 11.22 4.86
CA LEU A 409 -8.56 10.35 5.19
C LEU A 409 -9.07 8.95 5.53
N LEU A 410 -9.01 8.06 4.55
CA LEU A 410 -9.42 6.67 4.64
C LEU A 410 -8.26 5.79 5.13
N GLY A 411 -8.54 4.82 6.00
CA GLY A 411 -7.49 4.03 6.65
C GLY A 411 -6.61 4.91 7.56
N SER A 412 -7.21 5.81 8.33
CA SER A 412 -6.53 6.79 9.20
C SER A 412 -7.16 6.90 10.60
N ARG A 413 -6.68 7.85 11.42
CA ARG A 413 -6.80 7.90 12.90
C ARG A 413 -8.21 7.83 13.48
N GLN A 414 -9.26 8.17 12.74
CA GLN A 414 -10.67 7.94 13.11
C GLN A 414 -11.56 8.68 12.11
N LEU A 415 -11.78 8.10 10.94
CA LEU A 415 -12.97 8.41 10.15
C LEU A 415 -13.63 7.08 9.85
N ASP A 416 -14.61 6.78 10.70
CA ASP A 416 -15.63 5.80 10.37
C ASP A 416 -16.37 6.34 9.13
N PRO A 417 -16.29 5.67 7.96
CA PRO A 417 -16.89 6.16 6.72
C PRO A 417 -18.38 6.48 6.86
N THR A 418 -19.03 5.94 7.90
CA THR A 418 -20.45 6.14 8.21
C THR A 418 -20.80 7.54 8.71
N GLY A 419 -19.83 8.33 9.19
CA GLY A 419 -20.09 9.61 9.88
C GLY A 419 -20.08 10.86 9.00
N THR A 420 -19.56 10.77 7.76
CA THR A 420 -19.64 11.89 6.81
C THR A 420 -20.89 11.72 5.96
N ALA A 421 -21.62 12.81 5.71
CA ALA A 421 -22.87 12.84 4.95
C ALA A 421 -22.76 12.43 3.46
N ARG A 422 -21.77 11.62 3.08
CA ARG A 422 -21.39 11.28 1.69
C ARG A 422 -21.46 9.76 1.49
N ARG A 423 -22.68 9.25 1.45
CA ARG A 423 -23.03 7.83 1.24
C ARG A 423 -22.64 7.32 -0.15
N GLY A 424 -22.28 6.04 -0.27
CA GLY A 424 -22.15 5.29 -1.53
C GLY A 424 -20.77 4.71 -1.85
N PHE A 425 -19.91 5.46 -2.58
CA PHE A 425 -18.71 4.89 -3.21
C PHE A 425 -17.60 4.48 -2.23
N PHE A 426 -17.38 5.28 -1.18
CA PHE A 426 -16.34 5.06 -0.17
C PHE A 426 -16.84 4.30 1.07
N GLU A 427 -18.10 3.87 1.07
CA GLU A 427 -18.61 2.97 2.11
C GLU A 427 -17.91 1.62 1.98
N SER A 428 -17.22 1.19 3.03
CA SER A 428 -16.68 -0.16 3.12
C SER A 428 -17.83 -1.13 3.38
N ASN A 429 -17.84 -2.26 2.67
CA ASN A 429 -18.72 -3.38 3.01
C ASN A 429 -18.20 -4.16 4.23
N TYR A 430 -17.05 -3.78 4.75
CA TYR A 430 -16.55 -4.20 6.04
C TYR A 430 -16.88 -3.14 7.09
N ALA A 431 -17.50 -3.55 8.18
CA ALA A 431 -17.73 -2.67 9.32
C ALA A 431 -16.85 -3.08 10.50
N PHE A 432 -16.31 -2.10 11.23
CA PHE A 432 -15.52 -2.34 12.43
C PHE A 432 -16.41 -2.19 13.66
N TRP A 433 -16.19 -3.03 14.67
CA TRP A 433 -16.99 -2.99 15.89
C TRP A 433 -16.80 -1.66 16.64
N SER A 434 -17.89 -1.10 17.15
CA SER A 434 -17.91 0.17 17.88
C SER A 434 -18.89 0.08 19.04
N ALA A 435 -18.49 0.40 20.26
CA ALA A 435 -19.38 0.34 21.44
C ALA A 435 -20.61 1.26 21.35
N ASP A 436 -20.47 2.36 20.60
CA ASP A 436 -21.41 3.47 20.47
C ASP A 436 -22.21 3.44 19.16
N LYS A 437 -21.70 2.78 18.11
CA LYS A 437 -22.35 2.74 16.79
C LYS A 437 -22.80 1.33 16.44
N ARG A 438 -24.08 1.22 16.08
CA ARG A 438 -24.72 -0.03 15.69
C ARG A 438 -24.87 -0.09 14.17
N ILE A 439 -24.68 -1.28 13.62
CA ILE A 439 -24.85 -1.52 12.18
C ILE A 439 -26.29 -1.93 11.88
N ARG A 440 -26.79 -1.63 10.68
CA ARG A 440 -28.11 -2.05 10.19
C ARG A 440 -27.98 -2.57 8.77
N LEU A 441 -28.68 -3.66 8.44
CA LEU A 441 -28.57 -4.31 7.12
C LEU A 441 -29.31 -3.58 5.99
N LYS A 442 -29.74 -2.33 6.20
CA LYS A 442 -30.51 -1.54 5.22
C LYS A 442 -29.69 -1.09 3.99
N ASN A 443 -28.38 -1.35 3.95
CA ASN A 443 -27.44 -0.87 2.93
C ASN A 443 -26.69 -1.97 2.15
N MET A 444 -26.99 -3.27 2.35
CA MET A 444 -26.20 -4.36 1.74
C MET A 444 -26.90 -5.05 0.55
N VAL A 445 -27.96 -4.43 0.03
CA VAL A 445 -28.97 -5.09 -0.83
C VAL A 445 -28.55 -5.26 -2.30
N ASP A 446 -27.50 -4.59 -2.79
CA ASP A 446 -27.06 -4.81 -4.17
C ASP A 446 -26.23 -6.10 -4.37
N SER A 447 -25.88 -6.82 -3.29
CA SER A 447 -25.28 -8.17 -3.38
C SER A 447 -26.34 -9.28 -3.55
N ALA A 448 -27.63 -8.96 -3.36
CA ALA A 448 -28.72 -9.95 -3.45
C ALA A 448 -28.89 -10.57 -4.85
N ALA A 449 -28.30 -9.98 -5.90
CA ALA A 449 -28.30 -10.56 -7.24
C ALA A 449 -27.29 -11.72 -7.42
N ALA A 450 -26.38 -11.95 -6.47
CA ALA A 450 -25.32 -12.96 -6.59
C ALA A 450 -25.30 -14.01 -5.46
N ALA A 451 -26.10 -13.86 -4.40
CA ALA A 451 -26.16 -14.88 -3.35
C ALA A 451 -26.84 -16.15 -3.89
N PRO A 452 -26.22 -17.33 -3.81
CA PRO A 452 -26.90 -18.58 -4.15
C PRO A 452 -28.08 -18.74 -3.19
N ARG A 453 -29.30 -18.80 -3.74
CA ARG A 453 -30.45 -19.29 -2.98
C ARG A 453 -30.07 -20.67 -2.44
N PRO A 454 -30.14 -20.92 -1.12
CA PRO A 454 -29.79 -22.23 -0.61
C PRO A 454 -30.68 -23.27 -1.29
N ALA A 455 -30.03 -24.23 -1.96
CA ALA A 455 -30.68 -25.48 -2.32
C ALA A 455 -31.28 -26.05 -1.02
N THR A 456 -32.53 -26.52 -1.12
CA THR A 456 -33.31 -27.11 -0.04
C THR A 456 -32.46 -28.05 0.82
N ALA A 457 -31.93 -27.53 1.93
CA ALA A 457 -31.22 -28.33 2.91
C ALA A 457 -32.29 -28.98 3.80
N GLU A 458 -32.60 -30.24 3.51
CA GLU A 458 -33.40 -31.09 4.38
C GLU A 458 -32.75 -31.10 5.78
N GLY A 459 -33.42 -30.47 6.75
CA GLY A 459 -33.01 -30.42 8.16
C GLY A 459 -32.80 -29.03 8.76
N ALA A 460 -32.75 -27.95 7.96
CA ALA A 460 -32.67 -26.59 8.50
C ALA A 460 -34.07 -26.02 8.79
N THR A 461 -34.28 -25.43 9.98
CA THR A 461 -35.52 -24.69 10.24
C THR A 461 -35.67 -23.54 9.23
N ALA A 462 -36.90 -23.17 8.86
CA ALA A 462 -37.17 -22.13 7.84
C ALA A 462 -36.58 -20.73 8.14
N SER A 463 -36.05 -20.51 9.35
CA SER A 463 -35.39 -19.25 9.76
C SER A 463 -33.87 -19.35 9.62
N ALA A 464 -33.26 -20.52 9.85
CA ALA A 464 -31.83 -20.76 9.64
C ALA A 464 -31.42 -20.59 8.17
N SER A 465 -32.31 -20.92 7.23
CA SER A 465 -32.09 -20.70 5.79
C SER A 465 -32.26 -19.24 5.34
N ARG A 466 -32.63 -18.32 6.25
CA ARG A 466 -32.91 -16.90 5.95
C ARG A 466 -31.85 -15.95 6.53
N LEU A 467 -30.76 -16.45 7.09
CA LEU A 467 -29.73 -15.63 7.71
C LEU A 467 -28.33 -16.24 7.50
N ASN A 468 -27.37 -15.41 7.10
CA ASN A 468 -25.95 -15.71 7.20
C ASN A 468 -25.23 -14.46 7.69
N LEU A 469 -24.57 -14.55 8.85
CA LEU A 469 -23.77 -13.46 9.40
C LEU A 469 -22.32 -13.92 9.47
N VAL A 470 -21.42 -13.11 8.93
CA VAL A 470 -19.99 -13.39 8.87
C VAL A 470 -19.24 -12.24 9.53
N ALA A 471 -18.42 -12.59 10.52
CA ALA A 471 -17.46 -11.69 11.12
C ALA A 471 -16.11 -12.39 11.22
N GLN A 472 -15.04 -11.60 11.28
CA GLN A 472 -13.67 -12.05 11.34
C GLN A 472 -12.93 -11.35 12.48
N LEU A 473 -12.04 -12.07 13.14
CA LEU A 473 -11.09 -11.51 14.10
C LEU A 473 -9.85 -11.06 13.32
N TYR A 474 -9.80 -9.81 12.89
CA TYR A 474 -8.60 -9.27 12.25
C TYR A 474 -7.44 -9.29 13.24
N LEU A 475 -6.27 -9.79 12.81
CA LEU A 475 -5.05 -9.74 13.60
C LEU A 475 -3.85 -9.30 12.76
N ASN A 476 -3.34 -8.10 13.05
CA ASN A 476 -2.04 -7.64 12.58
C ASN A 476 -0.94 -8.08 13.56
N VAL A 477 0.20 -8.51 13.01
CA VAL A 477 1.39 -8.91 13.78
C VAL A 477 2.62 -8.24 13.20
N ASP A 478 3.40 -7.57 14.04
CA ASP A 478 4.64 -6.89 13.67
C ASP A 478 5.80 -7.45 14.50
N ARG A 479 6.96 -7.65 13.88
CA ARG A 479 8.17 -8.07 14.58
C ARG A 479 8.79 -6.85 15.26
N THR A 480 9.10 -6.98 16.55
CA THR A 480 9.81 -5.97 17.33
C THR A 480 11.12 -6.55 17.89
N PRO A 481 12.05 -5.71 18.41
CA PRO A 481 13.22 -6.20 19.13
C PRO A 481 12.87 -7.10 20.33
N GLU A 482 11.72 -6.84 20.97
CA GLU A 482 11.22 -7.55 22.15
C GLU A 482 10.38 -8.81 21.80
N GLY A 483 10.17 -9.10 20.53
CA GLY A 483 9.37 -10.23 20.05
C GLY A 483 8.36 -9.83 18.99
N TYR A 484 7.07 -9.88 19.34
CA TYR A 484 5.98 -9.53 18.43
C TYR A 484 5.00 -8.58 19.08
N ARG A 485 4.61 -7.56 18.33
CA ARG A 485 3.47 -6.70 18.64
C ARG A 485 2.24 -7.25 17.91
N THR A 486 1.10 -7.25 18.58
CA THR A 486 -0.19 -7.59 17.98
C THR A 486 -1.13 -6.38 17.98
N PHE A 487 -2.02 -6.34 17.00
CA PHE A 487 -3.15 -5.41 16.95
C PHE A 487 -4.34 -6.14 16.34
N SER A 488 -5.48 -6.14 17.03
CA SER A 488 -6.68 -6.85 16.59
C SER A 488 -7.91 -5.95 16.50
N ALA A 489 -8.84 -6.32 15.61
CA ALA A 489 -10.15 -5.68 15.49
C ALA A 489 -11.22 -6.72 15.13
N THR A 490 -12.47 -6.44 15.49
CA THR A 490 -13.61 -7.28 15.10
C THR A 490 -14.23 -6.67 13.86
N VAL A 491 -14.26 -7.44 12.77
CA VAL A 491 -14.66 -6.96 11.44
C VAL A 491 -15.88 -7.74 10.98
N PHE A 492 -16.99 -7.04 10.74
CA PHE A 492 -18.18 -7.62 10.12
C PHE A 492 -17.97 -7.64 8.59
N ASP A 493 -18.13 -8.81 7.97
CA ASP A 493 -18.03 -9.00 6.53
C ASP A 493 -19.41 -8.92 5.89
N GLY A 494 -19.72 -7.74 5.36
CA GLY A 494 -20.98 -7.50 4.69
C GLY A 494 -21.07 -7.99 3.25
N PHE A 495 -19.97 -8.43 2.62
CA PHE A 495 -20.06 -9.12 1.32
C PHE A 495 -20.61 -10.52 1.50
N SER A 496 -20.14 -11.21 2.54
CA SER A 496 -20.53 -12.59 2.83
C SER A 496 -21.83 -12.68 3.65
N SER A 497 -22.25 -11.59 4.31
CA SER A 497 -23.44 -11.57 5.16
C SER A 497 -24.74 -11.20 4.42
N TRP A 498 -25.85 -11.82 4.81
CA TRP A 498 -27.19 -11.53 4.31
C TRP A 498 -28.28 -11.89 5.35
N CYS A 499 -29.40 -11.18 5.32
CA CYS A 499 -30.54 -11.42 6.20
C CYS A 499 -31.86 -11.21 5.46
N HIS A 500 -32.74 -12.21 5.55
CA HIS A 500 -34.07 -12.24 4.97
C HIS A 500 -35.16 -12.43 6.03
N LEU A 501 -34.86 -12.06 7.28
CA LEU A 501 -35.83 -12.03 8.37
C LEU A 501 -36.81 -10.87 8.15
N ALA A 502 -38.10 -11.12 8.42
CA ALA A 502 -39.17 -10.15 8.14
C ALA A 502 -39.25 -9.02 9.19
N ASP A 503 -38.97 -9.35 10.46
CA ASP A 503 -38.90 -8.38 11.55
C ASP A 503 -37.55 -7.68 11.56
N LYS A 504 -37.56 -6.40 11.16
CA LYS A 504 -36.35 -5.59 11.06
C LYS A 504 -35.77 -5.20 12.42
N ALA A 505 -36.61 -4.96 13.43
CA ALA A 505 -36.12 -4.56 14.74
C ALA A 505 -35.39 -5.74 15.39
N SER A 506 -36.00 -6.92 15.36
CA SER A 506 -35.37 -8.14 15.87
C SER A 506 -34.14 -8.55 15.06
N ALA A 507 -34.13 -8.33 13.75
CA ALA A 507 -32.96 -8.58 12.90
C ALA A 507 -31.79 -7.64 13.21
N ASP A 508 -32.05 -6.33 13.38
CA ASP A 508 -31.02 -5.35 13.75
C ASP A 508 -30.45 -5.67 15.15
N LEU A 509 -31.29 -6.07 16.10
CA LEU A 509 -30.86 -6.49 17.44
C LEU A 509 -30.00 -7.76 17.39
N LEU A 510 -30.46 -8.80 16.69
CA LEU A 510 -29.75 -10.07 16.51
C LEU A 510 -28.36 -9.85 15.87
N LEU A 511 -28.30 -9.02 14.82
CA LEU A 511 -27.07 -8.65 14.11
C LEU A 511 -26.03 -8.02 15.04
N ASN A 512 -26.45 -7.02 15.83
CA ASN A 512 -25.50 -6.30 16.69
C ASN A 512 -25.07 -7.15 17.89
N LEU A 513 -25.97 -7.96 18.47
CA LEU A 513 -25.61 -8.95 19.48
C LEU A 513 -24.61 -9.99 18.94
N PHE A 514 -24.82 -10.49 17.72
CA PHE A 514 -23.85 -11.36 17.04
C PHE A 514 -22.48 -10.67 16.95
N PHE A 515 -22.44 -9.41 16.54
CA PHE A 515 -21.19 -8.67 16.38
C PHE A 515 -20.50 -8.39 17.72
N ASP A 516 -21.26 -8.11 18.78
CA ASP A 516 -20.75 -7.95 20.14
C ASP A 516 -20.16 -9.25 20.69
N LEU A 517 -20.78 -10.40 20.41
CA LEU A 517 -20.23 -11.71 20.81
C LEU A 517 -18.89 -12.00 20.12
N CYS A 518 -18.73 -11.60 18.86
CA CYS A 518 -17.44 -11.65 18.17
C CYS A 518 -16.40 -10.75 18.86
N GLU A 519 -16.78 -9.54 19.26
CA GLU A 519 -15.89 -8.63 20.00
C GLU A 519 -15.46 -9.17 21.37
N MET A 520 -16.36 -9.86 22.08
CA MET A 520 -16.01 -10.51 23.34
C MET A 520 -14.90 -11.55 23.14
N GLU A 521 -14.99 -12.37 22.08
CA GLU A 521 -13.93 -13.35 21.76
C GLU A 521 -12.66 -12.67 21.28
N ARG A 522 -12.74 -11.56 20.54
CA ARG A 522 -11.55 -10.76 20.19
C ARG A 522 -10.83 -10.24 21.44
N ARG A 523 -11.56 -9.72 22.44
CA ARG A 523 -10.96 -9.23 23.70
C ARG A 523 -10.29 -10.35 24.48
N ARG A 524 -10.92 -11.53 24.54
CA ARG A 524 -10.33 -12.73 25.13
C ARG A 524 -9.05 -13.16 24.40
N MET A 525 -9.09 -13.17 23.08
CA MET A 525 -7.92 -13.44 22.23
C MET A 525 -6.80 -12.43 22.51
N GLN A 526 -7.11 -11.13 22.53
CA GLN A 526 -6.12 -10.08 22.78
C GLN A 526 -5.47 -10.25 24.15
N ALA A 527 -6.25 -10.53 25.22
CA ALA A 527 -5.69 -10.81 26.53
C ALA A 527 -4.72 -12.00 26.55
N ALA A 528 -4.97 -13.03 25.74
CA ALA A 528 -4.05 -14.15 25.57
C ALA A 528 -2.81 -13.79 24.73
N LEU A 529 -2.93 -12.83 23.80
CA LEU A 529 -1.84 -12.33 22.96
C LEU A 529 -0.94 -11.30 23.68
N ASP A 530 -1.46 -10.64 24.72
CA ASP A 530 -0.71 -9.65 25.52
C ASP A 530 0.33 -10.29 26.45
N VAL A 531 0.35 -11.63 26.53
CA VAL A 531 1.40 -12.38 27.23
C VAL A 531 2.75 -12.16 26.52
N PRO A 532 3.81 -11.72 27.23
CA PRO A 532 5.12 -11.50 26.63
C PRO A 532 5.78 -12.79 26.09
N GLY A 533 6.66 -12.63 25.09
CA GLY A 533 7.55 -13.72 24.64
C GLY A 533 6.88 -14.82 23.81
N LEU A 534 5.65 -14.61 23.32
CA LEU A 534 4.98 -15.58 22.46
C LEU A 534 5.71 -15.77 21.13
N SER A 535 5.80 -17.03 20.68
CA SER A 535 6.27 -17.33 19.33
C SER A 535 5.19 -17.01 18.29
N LEU A 536 5.59 -16.73 17.04
CA LEU A 536 4.63 -16.51 15.95
C LEU A 536 3.69 -17.70 15.74
N ALA A 537 4.19 -18.92 15.94
CA ALA A 537 3.37 -20.13 15.87
C ALA A 537 2.29 -20.14 16.96
N ARG A 538 2.62 -19.74 18.20
CA ARG A 538 1.64 -19.66 19.29
C ARG A 538 0.64 -18.52 19.07
N ILE A 539 1.07 -17.37 18.55
CA ILE A 539 0.18 -16.26 18.18
C ILE A 539 -0.86 -16.72 17.16
N ARG A 540 -0.44 -17.45 16.11
CA ARG A 540 -1.35 -18.02 15.11
C ARG A 540 -2.30 -19.06 15.71
N ALA A 541 -1.82 -19.89 16.65
CA ALA A 541 -2.67 -20.86 17.35
C ALA A 541 -3.74 -20.16 18.22
N ILE A 542 -3.37 -19.12 18.97
CA ILE A 542 -4.31 -18.34 19.79
C ILE A 542 -5.40 -17.71 18.90
N HIS A 543 -5.02 -17.17 17.75
CA HIS A 543 -5.98 -16.64 16.77
C HIS A 543 -6.95 -17.71 16.26
N ALA A 544 -6.45 -18.87 15.82
CA ALA A 544 -7.30 -19.97 15.35
C ALA A 544 -8.21 -20.55 16.46
N GLU A 545 -7.71 -20.65 17.69
CA GLU A 545 -8.49 -21.04 18.88
C GLU A 545 -9.64 -20.05 19.12
N ALA A 546 -9.38 -18.74 18.98
CA ALA A 546 -10.37 -17.69 19.11
C ALA A 546 -11.41 -17.69 17.97
N GLU A 547 -11.01 -17.92 16.73
CA GLU A 547 -11.96 -18.08 15.61
C GLU A 547 -12.90 -19.27 15.87
N THR A 548 -12.37 -20.41 16.32
CA THR A 548 -13.18 -21.58 16.68
C THR A 548 -14.11 -21.31 17.87
N ALA A 549 -13.66 -20.54 18.86
CA ALA A 549 -14.50 -20.13 20.00
C ALA A 549 -15.63 -19.18 19.56
N MET A 550 -15.31 -18.20 18.72
CA MET A 550 -16.27 -17.26 18.13
C MET A 550 -17.33 -17.98 17.33
N GLU A 551 -16.96 -18.90 16.43
CA GLU A 551 -17.92 -19.69 15.65
C GLU A 551 -18.83 -20.51 16.56
N ARG A 552 -18.29 -21.15 17.61
CA ARG A 552 -19.12 -21.92 18.56
C ARG A 552 -20.08 -21.02 19.35
N ASN A 553 -19.60 -19.91 19.88
CA ASN A 553 -20.38 -19.00 20.72
C ASN A 553 -21.50 -18.32 19.92
N THR A 554 -21.19 -17.81 18.72
CA THR A 554 -22.18 -17.20 17.83
C THR A 554 -23.20 -18.20 17.30
N ASN A 555 -22.81 -19.45 16.99
CA ASN A 555 -23.76 -20.49 16.60
C ASN A 555 -24.68 -20.92 17.75
N ALA A 556 -24.18 -20.97 18.99
CA ALA A 556 -25.02 -21.22 20.16
C ALA A 556 -26.05 -20.11 20.35
N PHE A 557 -25.60 -18.85 20.29
CA PHE A 557 -26.46 -17.67 20.34
C PHE A 557 -27.57 -17.71 19.28
N LEU A 558 -27.23 -17.90 18.01
CA LEU A 558 -28.22 -17.91 16.92
C LEU A 558 -29.28 -19.01 17.11
N LYS A 559 -28.89 -20.18 17.62
CA LYS A 559 -29.80 -21.30 17.90
C LYS A 559 -30.70 -21.02 19.11
N GLU A 560 -30.13 -20.57 20.22
CA GLU A 560 -30.86 -20.29 21.46
C GLU A 560 -31.81 -19.11 21.32
N ALA A 561 -31.42 -18.06 20.59
CA ALA A 561 -32.28 -16.92 20.28
C ALA A 561 -33.35 -17.25 19.22
N HIS A 562 -33.42 -18.51 18.75
CA HIS A 562 -34.29 -18.96 17.68
C HIS A 562 -34.22 -18.04 16.45
N TYR A 563 -33.01 -17.62 16.07
CA TYR A 563 -32.73 -16.68 14.98
C TYR A 563 -33.51 -15.36 15.11
N GLY A 564 -33.62 -14.84 16.33
CA GLY A 564 -34.22 -13.55 16.65
C GLY A 564 -35.70 -13.60 17.03
N LYS A 565 -36.27 -14.80 17.23
CA LYS A 565 -37.68 -14.96 17.61
C LYS A 565 -37.93 -15.06 19.11
N ASP A 566 -36.91 -15.44 19.87
CA ASP A 566 -37.01 -15.57 21.34
C ASP A 566 -36.43 -14.32 22.01
N LEU A 567 -37.32 -13.41 22.42
CA LEU A 567 -36.95 -12.14 23.05
C LEU A 567 -36.29 -12.31 24.42
N GLU A 568 -36.73 -13.30 25.20
CA GLU A 568 -36.15 -13.60 26.51
C GLU A 568 -34.72 -14.13 26.35
N ALA A 569 -34.49 -14.98 25.36
CA ALA A 569 -33.14 -15.39 24.99
C ALA A 569 -32.28 -14.20 24.55
N LEU A 570 -32.78 -13.34 23.66
CA LEU A 570 -32.06 -12.13 23.23
C LEU A 570 -31.70 -11.22 24.42
N LYS A 571 -32.61 -11.04 25.37
CA LYS A 571 -32.36 -10.25 26.60
C LYS A 571 -31.27 -10.86 27.47
N ARG A 572 -31.28 -12.18 27.69
CA ARG A 572 -30.20 -12.87 28.43
C ARG A 572 -28.83 -12.70 27.77
N TRP A 573 -28.79 -12.74 26.43
CA TRP A 573 -27.56 -12.53 25.68
C TRP A 573 -27.11 -11.06 25.72
N ASP A 574 -28.04 -10.09 25.66
CA ASP A 574 -27.73 -8.67 25.83
C ASP A 574 -27.22 -8.34 27.24
N ASP A 575 -27.80 -8.93 28.29
CA ASP A 575 -27.30 -8.77 29.67
C ASP A 575 -25.83 -9.24 29.80
N ARG A 576 -25.50 -10.36 29.13
CA ARG A 576 -24.11 -10.86 29.06
C ARG A 576 -23.20 -9.90 28.30
N VAL A 577 -23.66 -9.35 27.18
CA VAL A 577 -22.93 -8.33 26.40
C VAL A 577 -22.73 -7.06 27.22
N LYS A 578 -23.75 -6.61 27.94
CA LYS A 578 -23.72 -5.44 28.82
C LYS A 578 -22.71 -5.62 29.94
N GLN A 579 -22.65 -6.80 30.56
CA GLN A 579 -21.66 -7.13 31.58
C GLN A 579 -20.22 -7.13 31.01
N ALA A 580 -20.02 -7.65 29.79
CA ALA A 580 -18.69 -7.82 29.22
C ALA A 580 -18.14 -6.59 28.49
N LEU A 581 -19.01 -5.83 27.81
CA LEU A 581 -18.65 -4.74 26.91
C LEU A 581 -19.21 -3.37 27.35
N GLY A 582 -20.16 -3.33 28.29
CA GLY A 582 -20.87 -2.10 28.66
C GLY A 582 -21.86 -1.61 27.60
N VAL A 583 -22.25 -2.47 26.66
CA VAL A 583 -23.16 -2.17 25.55
C VAL A 583 -24.55 -2.71 25.87
N ASP A 584 -25.58 -1.88 25.68
CA ASP A 584 -26.98 -2.23 25.86
C ASP A 584 -27.70 -2.05 24.51
N ASN A 585 -27.85 -3.14 23.74
CA ASN A 585 -28.37 -3.03 22.38
C ASN A 585 -29.85 -2.69 22.36
N PHE A 586 -30.61 -3.14 23.35
CA PHE A 586 -32.03 -2.81 23.47
C PHE A 586 -32.23 -1.30 23.61
N LYS A 587 -31.38 -0.64 24.41
CA LYS A 587 -31.37 0.81 24.55
C LYS A 587 -30.84 1.52 23.31
N LEU A 588 -29.71 1.06 22.75
CA LEU A 588 -29.05 1.73 21.61
C LEU A 588 -29.84 1.64 20.30
N LEU A 589 -30.69 0.64 20.14
CA LEU A 589 -31.52 0.45 18.94
C LEU A 589 -32.96 0.97 19.10
N ASP A 590 -33.29 1.59 20.24
CA ASP A 590 -34.64 2.01 20.60
C ASP A 590 -35.67 0.87 20.43
N PHE A 591 -35.33 -0.33 20.93
CA PHE A 591 -36.17 -1.51 20.72
C PHE A 591 -37.51 -1.35 21.48
N PRO A 592 -38.67 -1.48 20.81
CA PRO A 592 -39.96 -1.19 21.42
C PRO A 592 -40.28 -2.15 22.58
N GLY A 593 -40.71 -1.59 23.73
CA GLY A 593 -41.14 -2.36 24.91
C GLY A 593 -40.19 -2.36 26.11
N THR A 594 -39.14 -1.54 26.10
CA THR A 594 -38.13 -1.45 27.19
C THR A 594 -38.29 -0.20 28.09
N GLY A 595 -39.47 0.43 28.06
CA GLY A 595 -39.79 1.50 29.00
C GLY A 595 -40.11 0.95 30.38
N GLU A 596 -39.10 0.88 31.24
CA GLU A 596 -39.22 1.12 32.69
C GLU A 596 -38.25 2.22 33.11
#